data_AF-X2FJ55-F1
#
_entry.id   AF-X2FJ55-F1
#
_cell.length_a   1.000
_cell.length_b   1.000
_cell.length_c   1.000
_cell.angle_alpha   90.00
_cell.angle_beta   90.00
_cell.angle_gamma   90.00
#
_symmetry.space_group_name_H-M   'P 1'
#
loop_
_entity.id
_entity.type
_entity.pdbx_description
1 polymer ?
#
loop_
_entity_poly.entity_id
_entity_poly.type
_entity_poly.pdbx_seq_one_letter_code
_entity_poly.pdbx_strand_id
1 'polypeptide(L)'
;TVLTMGPPSAEESLRKALTYGADRAVLLTDRCFAGSDTLATTYALATAIRKIGKEYGPANLIFTGKQTIDGDTAQVGPGIAKRLGVGQLTYVAKVRSVDVANETIEAERRSEGGVQVLHTRLPCLITMLEATNQIRRGAMADALRAARAKIVKWSAQDAGVEDISKCGLKGSPTVVKRVFAPPARAERAALV
;
A
#
# COMPACT_ATOMS: atom_id res chain seq x y z
N THR A 1 9.24 7.38 2.04
CA THR A 1 7.93 8.04 2.26
C THR A 1 6.85 6.99 2.46
N VAL A 2 5.96 7.17 3.44
CA VAL A 2 4.75 6.35 3.63
C VAL A 2 3.52 7.13 3.21
N LEU A 3 2.57 6.46 2.55
CA LEU A 3 1.35 7.04 2.00
C LEU A 3 0.16 6.19 2.45
N THR A 4 -0.92 6.85 2.89
CA THR A 4 -2.22 6.19 3.07
C THR A 4 -3.33 7.05 2.48
N MET A 5 -4.35 6.40 1.93
CA MET A 5 -5.63 7.03 1.60
C MET A 5 -6.64 6.64 2.68
N GLY A 6 -7.34 7.61 3.25
CA GLY A 6 -8.31 7.31 4.30
C GLY A 6 -8.85 8.52 5.02
N PRO A 7 -9.72 8.30 6.02
CA PRO A 7 -10.25 9.37 6.87
C PRO A 7 -9.14 10.01 7.73
N PRO A 8 -9.40 11.16 8.37
CA PRO A 8 -8.43 11.82 9.24
C PRO A 8 -7.85 10.94 10.36
N SER A 9 -8.59 9.94 10.85
CA SER A 9 -8.11 8.97 11.85
C SER A 9 -6.97 8.08 11.35
N ALA A 10 -6.81 7.91 10.03
CA ALA A 10 -5.69 7.14 9.45
C ALA A 10 -4.32 7.82 9.66
N GLU A 11 -4.31 9.08 10.14
CA GLU A 11 -3.10 9.78 10.55
C GLU A 11 -2.33 9.01 11.65
N GLU A 12 -3.02 8.31 12.55
CA GLU A 12 -2.41 7.53 13.62
C GLU A 12 -1.51 6.41 13.06
N SER A 13 -1.97 5.70 12.03
CA SER A 13 -1.21 4.65 11.35
C SER A 13 0.06 5.20 10.69
N LEU A 14 -0.02 6.39 10.08
CA LEU A 14 1.16 7.05 9.52
C LEU A 14 2.16 7.46 10.61
N ARG A 15 1.66 8.00 11.73
CA ARG A 15 2.51 8.37 12.88
C ARG A 15 3.22 7.15 13.46
N LYS A 16 2.52 6.01 13.56
CA LYS A 16 3.13 4.73 13.93
C LYS A 16 4.22 4.32 12.94
N ALA A 17 3.97 4.42 11.63
CA ALA A 17 4.97 4.10 10.62
C ALA A 17 6.23 4.98 10.69
N LEU A 18 6.07 6.27 11.04
CA LEU A 18 7.21 7.16 11.29
C LEU A 18 8.06 6.69 12.48
N THR A 19 7.46 6.06 13.50
CA THR A 19 8.24 5.50 14.62
C THR A 19 9.17 4.36 14.20
N TYR A 20 8.88 3.67 13.09
CA TYR A 20 9.73 2.61 12.56
C TYR A 20 10.91 3.14 11.71
N GLY A 21 11.00 4.45 11.50
CA GLY A 21 12.10 5.09 10.77
C GLY A 21 11.72 5.62 9.39
N ALA A 22 10.44 5.68 9.03
CA ALA A 22 10.03 6.35 7.79
C ALA A 22 10.34 7.85 7.83
N ASP A 23 10.83 8.43 6.72
CA ASP A 23 11.25 9.82 6.68
C ASP A 23 10.08 10.80 6.60
N ARG A 24 9.09 10.48 5.77
CA ARG A 24 7.96 11.35 5.40
C ARG A 24 6.66 10.57 5.41
N ALA A 25 5.56 11.23 5.75
CA ALA A 25 4.22 10.66 5.74
C ALA A 25 3.25 11.57 4.98
N VAL A 26 2.44 10.95 4.12
CA VAL A 26 1.40 11.60 3.33
C VAL A 26 0.07 10.93 3.63
N LEU A 27 -0.92 11.73 4.05
CA LEU A 27 -2.31 11.35 4.18
C LEU A 27 -3.10 11.93 2.99
N LEU A 28 -3.56 11.05 2.12
CA LEU A 28 -4.51 11.39 1.08
C LEU A 28 -5.92 11.31 1.67
N THR A 29 -6.53 12.46 1.95
CA THR A 29 -7.79 12.56 2.69
C THR A 29 -8.73 13.56 2.02
N ASP A 30 -9.84 13.06 1.49
CA ASP A 30 -10.89 13.86 0.87
C ASP A 30 -12.21 13.06 0.91
N ARG A 31 -13.35 13.76 1.03
CA ARG A 31 -14.67 13.12 1.00
C ARG A 31 -14.96 12.48 -0.35
N CYS A 32 -14.39 12.98 -1.45
CA CYS A 32 -14.59 12.37 -2.76
C CYS A 32 -13.98 10.96 -2.90
N PHE A 33 -13.08 10.54 -1.99
CA PHE A 33 -12.55 9.17 -1.97
C PHE A 33 -13.44 8.18 -1.21
N ALA A 34 -14.49 8.66 -0.53
CA ALA A 34 -15.36 7.80 0.27
C ALA A 34 -16.08 6.74 -0.60
N GLY A 35 -16.12 5.50 -0.09
CA GLY A 35 -16.75 4.38 -0.77
C GLY A 35 -16.00 3.88 -2.01
N SER A 36 -14.71 4.21 -2.16
CA SER A 36 -13.89 3.70 -3.25
C SER A 36 -13.74 2.18 -3.19
N ASP A 37 -13.95 1.50 -4.31
CA ASP A 37 -13.48 0.15 -4.53
C ASP A 37 -11.99 0.10 -4.89
N THR A 38 -11.48 -1.06 -5.30
CA THR A 38 -10.06 -1.23 -5.64
C THR A 38 -9.65 -0.43 -6.87
N LEU A 39 -10.53 -0.26 -7.86
CA LEU A 39 -10.22 0.51 -9.07
C LEU A 39 -10.13 2.02 -8.76
N ALA A 40 -11.10 2.55 -8.02
CA ALA A 40 -11.08 3.95 -7.59
C ALA A 40 -9.91 4.24 -6.63
N THR A 41 -9.65 3.33 -5.68
CA THR A 41 -8.54 3.43 -4.72
C THR A 41 -7.18 3.47 -5.42
N THR A 42 -6.96 2.57 -6.39
CA THR A 42 -5.69 2.54 -7.14
C THR A 42 -5.48 3.79 -7.99
N TYR A 43 -6.55 4.40 -8.51
CA TYR A 43 -6.47 5.67 -9.23
C TYR A 43 -5.95 6.79 -8.34
N ALA A 44 -6.58 6.97 -7.17
CA ALA A 44 -6.21 7.99 -6.21
C ALA A 44 -4.77 7.79 -5.69
N LEU A 45 -4.40 6.57 -5.29
CA LEU A 45 -3.06 6.26 -4.80
C LEU A 45 -1.98 6.41 -5.87
N ALA A 46 -2.21 5.97 -7.11
CA ALA A 46 -1.25 6.15 -8.19
C ALA A 46 -1.02 7.63 -8.52
N THR A 47 -2.07 8.46 -8.45
CA THR A 47 -1.95 9.92 -8.62
C THR A 47 -1.12 10.55 -7.50
N ALA A 48 -1.38 10.19 -6.24
CA ALA A 48 -0.56 10.65 -5.12
C ALA A 48 0.90 10.18 -5.21
N ILE A 49 1.16 8.94 -5.66
CA ILE A 49 2.53 8.43 -5.88
C ILE A 49 3.26 9.24 -6.96
N ARG A 50 2.59 9.56 -8.08
CA ARG A 50 3.16 10.44 -9.10
C ARG A 50 3.50 11.82 -8.53
N LYS A 51 2.63 12.39 -7.70
CA LYS A 51 2.89 13.67 -7.04
C LYS A 51 4.09 13.60 -6.09
N ILE A 52 4.18 12.55 -5.26
CA ILE A 52 5.37 12.27 -4.42
C ILE A 52 6.63 12.22 -5.29
N GLY A 53 6.55 11.56 -6.46
CA GLY A 53 7.64 11.49 -7.42
C GLY A 53 8.12 12.85 -7.92
N LYS A 54 7.17 13.77 -8.18
CA LYS A 54 7.46 15.14 -8.60
C LYS A 54 8.06 16.01 -7.47
N GLU A 55 7.58 15.87 -6.24
CA GLU A 55 8.02 16.70 -5.10
C GLU A 55 9.31 16.21 -4.44
N TYR A 56 9.50 14.89 -4.33
CA TYR A 56 10.56 14.28 -3.51
C TYR A 56 11.50 13.37 -4.30
N GLY A 57 11.32 13.28 -5.62
CA GLY A 57 12.07 12.40 -6.50
C GLY A 57 11.34 11.09 -6.82
N PRO A 58 11.59 10.49 -8.00
CA PRO A 58 10.91 9.29 -8.46
C PRO A 58 11.16 8.10 -7.53
N ALA A 59 10.16 7.23 -7.37
CA ALA A 59 10.30 6.02 -6.57
C ALA A 59 10.87 4.87 -7.43
N ASN A 60 12.06 4.37 -7.10
CA ASN A 60 12.59 3.15 -7.69
C ASN A 60 11.86 1.89 -7.17
N LEU A 61 11.40 1.93 -5.92
CA LEU A 61 10.69 0.84 -5.28
C LEU A 61 9.43 1.33 -4.58
N ILE A 62 8.33 0.61 -4.79
CA ILE A 62 7.05 0.86 -4.14
C ILE A 62 6.65 -0.42 -3.39
N PHE A 63 6.43 -0.32 -2.09
CA PHE A 63 6.00 -1.45 -1.27
C PHE A 63 4.53 -1.34 -0.91
N THR A 64 3.80 -2.45 -1.03
CA THR A 64 2.48 -2.65 -0.43
C THR A 64 2.46 -3.98 0.32
N GLY A 65 1.48 -4.17 1.20
CA GLY A 65 1.13 -5.52 1.65
C GLY A 65 0.50 -6.34 0.52
N LYS A 66 0.47 -7.67 0.67
CA LYS A 66 -0.25 -8.60 -0.21
C LYS A 66 -1.72 -8.22 -0.34
N GLN A 67 -2.38 -8.05 0.81
CA GLN A 67 -3.79 -7.67 0.92
C GLN A 67 -4.05 -7.00 2.27
N THR A 68 -5.20 -6.35 2.39
CA THR A 68 -5.71 -5.86 3.67
C THR A 68 -6.63 -6.91 4.28
N ILE A 69 -6.77 -6.91 5.60
CA ILE A 69 -7.58 -7.91 6.33
C ILE A 69 -9.08 -7.61 6.37
N ASP A 70 -9.47 -6.40 5.96
CA ASP A 70 -10.85 -5.94 5.92
C ASP A 70 -11.54 -6.32 4.61
N GLY A 71 -10.93 -5.97 3.46
CA GLY A 71 -11.47 -6.22 2.12
C GLY A 71 -10.93 -7.47 1.44
N ASP A 72 -9.76 -7.96 1.85
CA ASP A 72 -9.16 -9.23 1.41
C ASP A 72 -9.03 -9.43 -0.12
N THR A 73 -8.90 -8.33 -0.87
CA THR A 73 -8.99 -8.38 -2.35
C THR A 73 -7.66 -8.70 -3.05
N ALA A 74 -6.53 -8.39 -2.41
CA ALA A 74 -5.18 -8.46 -3.00
C ALA A 74 -4.98 -7.67 -4.31
N GLN A 75 -5.87 -6.72 -4.65
CA GLN A 75 -5.89 -6.04 -5.95
C GLN A 75 -5.18 -4.68 -5.98
N VAL A 76 -5.07 -3.99 -4.83
CA VAL A 76 -4.59 -2.60 -4.80
C VAL A 76 -3.13 -2.48 -5.23
N GLY A 77 -2.23 -3.35 -4.76
CA GLY A 77 -0.83 -3.34 -5.18
C GLY A 77 -0.66 -3.48 -6.70
N PRO A 78 -1.16 -4.58 -7.31
CA PRO A 78 -1.12 -4.77 -8.77
C PRO A 78 -1.80 -3.65 -9.55
N GLY A 79 -2.93 -3.14 -9.07
CA GLY A 79 -3.64 -2.03 -9.69
C GLY A 79 -2.84 -0.74 -9.71
N ILE A 80 -2.11 -0.42 -8.64
CA ILE A 80 -1.16 0.71 -8.61
C ILE A 80 -0.05 0.48 -9.63
N ALA A 81 0.56 -0.71 -9.66
CA ALA A 81 1.66 -1.02 -10.57
C ALA A 81 1.25 -0.81 -12.04
N LYS A 82 0.07 -1.32 -12.41
CA LYS A 82 -0.50 -1.15 -13.75
C LYS A 82 -0.72 0.32 -14.11
N ARG A 83 -1.20 1.15 -13.18
CA ARG A 83 -1.45 2.58 -13.40
C ARG A 83 -0.19 3.43 -13.48
N LEU A 84 0.89 2.97 -12.84
CA LEU A 84 2.19 3.63 -12.89
C LEU A 84 3.05 3.13 -14.07
N GLY A 85 2.67 2.01 -14.70
CA GLY A 85 3.43 1.40 -15.78
C GLY A 85 4.74 0.74 -15.31
N VAL A 86 4.80 0.31 -14.04
CA VAL A 86 6.00 -0.30 -13.44
C VAL A 86 5.87 -1.82 -13.34
N GLY A 87 7.00 -2.53 -13.25
CA GLY A 87 7.01 -3.96 -13.01
C GLY A 87 6.32 -4.31 -11.69
N GLN A 88 5.72 -5.50 -11.59
CA GLN A 88 5.07 -5.97 -10.36
C GLN A 88 5.66 -7.29 -9.88
N LEU A 89 6.02 -7.35 -8.60
CA LEU A 89 6.47 -8.54 -7.90
C LEU A 89 5.47 -8.83 -6.79
N THR A 90 4.55 -9.77 -7.03
CA THR A 90 3.49 -10.12 -6.08
C THR A 90 3.86 -11.33 -5.24
N TYR A 91 3.29 -11.44 -4.04
CA TYR A 91 3.53 -12.56 -3.12
C TYR A 91 5.02 -12.72 -2.77
N VAL A 92 5.74 -11.60 -2.62
CA VAL A 92 7.16 -11.61 -2.28
C VAL A 92 7.32 -12.01 -0.82
N ALA A 93 8.09 -13.09 -0.62
CA ALA A 93 8.48 -13.62 0.68
C ALA A 93 9.78 -12.98 1.18
N LYS A 94 10.70 -12.62 0.29
CA LYS A 94 11.99 -12.04 0.65
C LYS A 94 12.56 -11.22 -0.50
N VAL A 95 13.07 -10.02 -0.21
CA VAL A 95 13.94 -9.29 -1.14
C VAL A 95 15.38 -9.72 -0.83
N ARG A 96 16.08 -10.31 -1.80
CA ARG A 96 17.44 -10.84 -1.63
C ARG A 96 18.50 -9.77 -1.81
N SER A 97 18.37 -9.00 -2.87
CA SER A 97 19.33 -7.95 -3.23
C SER A 97 18.64 -6.87 -4.03
N VAL A 98 19.15 -5.64 -3.91
CA VAL A 98 18.74 -4.49 -4.72
C VAL A 98 20.03 -3.81 -5.17
N ASP A 99 20.23 -3.71 -6.47
CA ASP A 99 21.35 -2.97 -7.07
C ASP A 99 20.78 -1.72 -7.74
N VAL A 100 20.97 -0.58 -7.08
CA VAL A 100 20.47 0.71 -7.58
C VAL A 100 21.29 1.20 -8.77
N ALA A 101 22.58 0.86 -8.85
CA ALA A 101 23.46 1.34 -9.93
C ALA A 101 23.15 0.63 -11.25
N ASN A 102 22.85 -0.67 -11.19
CA ASN A 102 22.45 -1.47 -12.35
C ASN A 102 20.93 -1.57 -12.54
N GLU A 103 20.16 -0.91 -11.67
CA GLU A 103 18.69 -0.92 -11.66
C GLU A 103 18.09 -2.32 -11.61
N THR A 104 18.65 -3.24 -10.81
CA THR A 104 18.16 -4.62 -10.69
C THR A 104 17.71 -4.97 -9.27
N ILE A 105 16.85 -5.98 -9.20
CA ILE A 105 16.35 -6.55 -7.94
C ILE A 105 16.21 -8.06 -8.07
N GLU A 106 16.59 -8.77 -7.01
CA GLU A 106 16.32 -10.19 -6.83
C GLU A 106 15.37 -10.41 -5.64
N ALA A 107 14.30 -11.18 -5.85
CA ALA A 107 13.31 -11.46 -4.82
C ALA A 107 12.79 -12.91 -4.89
N GLU A 108 12.45 -13.46 -3.73
CA GLU A 108 11.76 -14.74 -3.60
C GLU A 108 10.25 -14.51 -3.58
N ARG A 109 9.54 -15.11 -4.55
CA ARG A 109 8.09 -15.11 -4.64
C ARG A 109 7.55 -16.47 -4.22
N ARG A 110 6.53 -16.49 -3.37
CA ARG A 110 5.79 -17.71 -3.07
C ARG A 110 4.80 -18.02 -4.20
N SER A 111 4.76 -19.28 -4.60
CA SER A 111 3.80 -19.87 -5.53
C SER A 111 3.30 -21.20 -4.93
N GLU A 112 2.25 -21.77 -5.50
CA GLU A 112 1.69 -23.04 -5.03
C GLU A 112 2.73 -24.17 -5.07
N GLY A 113 3.58 -24.19 -6.10
CA GLY A 113 4.66 -25.17 -6.26
C GLY A 113 5.96 -24.88 -5.47
N GLY A 114 5.96 -23.87 -4.59
CA GLY A 114 7.13 -23.52 -3.77
C GLY A 114 7.59 -22.08 -3.93
N VAL A 115 8.91 -21.86 -3.94
CA VAL A 115 9.52 -20.52 -4.01
C VAL A 115 10.20 -20.30 -5.36
N GLN A 116 9.83 -19.22 -6.03
CA GLN A 116 10.46 -18.74 -7.26
C GLN A 116 11.45 -17.63 -6.93
N VAL A 117 12.67 -17.72 -7.46
CA VAL A 117 13.64 -16.62 -7.41
C VAL A 117 13.48 -15.80 -8.67
N LEU A 118 13.09 -14.53 -8.52
CA LEU A 118 12.84 -13.61 -9.61
C LEU A 118 13.98 -12.59 -9.66
N HIS A 119 14.53 -12.36 -10.85
CA HIS A 119 15.48 -11.29 -11.13
C HIS A 119 14.88 -10.35 -12.18
N THR A 120 14.74 -9.07 -11.86
CA THR A 120 14.10 -8.07 -12.74
C THR A 120 14.71 -6.67 -12.56
N ARG A 121 14.13 -5.68 -13.25
CA ARG A 121 14.57 -4.29 -13.25
C ARG A 121 13.71 -3.37 -12.40
N LEU A 122 14.33 -2.32 -11.88
CA LEU A 122 13.67 -1.15 -11.31
C LEU A 122 13.20 -0.20 -12.44
N PRO A 123 12.18 0.65 -12.22
CA PRO A 123 11.33 0.70 -11.04
C PRO A 123 10.30 -0.43 -10.99
N CYS A 124 9.99 -0.92 -9.79
CA CYS A 124 8.95 -1.94 -9.60
C CYS A 124 8.15 -1.74 -8.30
N LEU A 125 6.94 -2.31 -8.30
CA LEU A 125 6.09 -2.44 -7.13
C LEU A 125 6.16 -3.85 -6.56
N ILE A 126 6.29 -3.96 -5.25
CA ILE A 126 6.40 -5.20 -4.50
C ILE A 126 5.18 -5.34 -3.58
N THR A 127 4.50 -6.49 -3.63
CA THR A 127 3.54 -6.87 -2.61
C THR A 127 4.15 -7.89 -1.67
N MET A 128 4.34 -7.49 -0.40
CA MET A 128 4.96 -8.32 0.63
C MET A 128 3.94 -9.24 1.29
N LEU A 129 4.31 -10.52 1.44
CA LEU A 129 3.58 -11.47 2.27
C LEU A 129 3.70 -11.10 3.76
N GLU A 130 2.65 -11.36 4.54
CA GLU A 130 2.70 -11.20 5.99
C GLU A 130 3.74 -12.11 6.65
N ALA A 131 4.22 -11.70 7.84
CA ALA A 131 5.13 -12.47 8.68
C ALA A 131 6.45 -12.93 8.02
N THR A 132 6.86 -12.27 6.93
CA THR A 132 8.12 -12.54 6.23
C THR A 132 9.32 -11.84 6.85
N ASN A 133 9.08 -10.74 7.57
CA ASN A 133 10.10 -9.96 8.24
C ASN A 133 9.63 -9.52 9.64
N GLN A 134 10.60 -9.34 10.53
CA GLN A 134 10.35 -8.68 11.81
C GLN A 134 10.51 -7.18 11.62
N ILE A 135 9.45 -6.42 11.92
CA ILE A 135 9.51 -4.95 11.88
C ILE A 135 10.41 -4.48 13.02
N ARG A 136 11.42 -3.65 12.69
CA ARG A 136 12.31 -3.07 13.70
C ARG A 136 11.52 -2.32 14.76
N ARG A 137 11.98 -2.37 16.00
CA ARG A 137 11.53 -1.43 17.02
C ARG A 137 12.22 -0.09 16.81
N GLY A 138 11.45 0.99 16.75
CA GLY A 138 11.99 2.35 16.70
C GLY A 138 12.77 2.72 17.95
N ALA A 139 13.76 3.59 17.82
CA ALA A 139 14.42 4.19 18.97
C ALA A 139 13.51 5.24 19.64
N MET A 140 13.81 5.63 20.89
CA MET A 140 13.06 6.71 21.56
C MET A 140 13.12 8.03 20.76
N ALA A 141 14.26 8.31 20.11
CA ALA A 141 14.39 9.43 19.20
C ALA A 141 13.41 9.37 18.02
N ASP A 142 13.18 8.18 17.44
CA ASP A 142 12.22 7.97 16.35
C ASP A 142 10.79 8.27 16.81
N ALA A 143 10.43 7.83 18.02
CA ALA A 143 9.12 8.11 18.61
C ALA A 143 8.90 9.61 18.84
N LEU A 144 9.88 10.31 19.41
CA LEU A 144 9.82 11.75 19.64
C LEU A 144 9.82 12.56 18.33
N ARG A 145 10.52 12.09 17.30
CA ARG A 145 10.48 12.67 15.95
C ARG A 145 9.11 12.47 15.33
N ALA A 146 8.55 11.26 15.38
CA ALA A 146 7.25 10.94 14.83
C ALA A 146 6.11 11.72 15.53
N ALA A 147 6.20 11.95 16.84
CA ALA A 147 5.24 12.77 17.57
C ALA A 147 5.19 14.23 17.07
N ARG A 148 6.36 14.78 16.69
CA ARG A 148 6.50 16.16 16.19
C ARG A 148 6.42 16.30 14.68
N ALA A 149 6.48 15.18 13.95
CA ALA A 149 6.50 15.18 12.50
C ALA A 149 5.21 15.76 11.93
N LYS A 150 5.37 16.66 10.95
CA LYS A 150 4.26 17.18 10.14
C LYS A 150 3.85 16.11 9.13
N ILE A 151 2.62 15.62 9.26
CA ILE A 151 2.02 14.71 8.27
C ILE A 151 1.41 15.58 7.18
N VAL A 152 1.88 15.39 5.95
CA VAL A 152 1.38 16.11 4.78
C VAL A 152 -0.02 15.60 4.48
N LYS A 153 -1.00 16.49 4.44
CA LYS A 153 -2.39 16.16 4.08
C LYS A 153 -2.64 16.69 2.68
N TRP A 154 -3.08 15.82 1.78
CA TRP A 154 -3.50 16.20 0.44
C TRP A 154 -4.98 15.86 0.26
N SER A 155 -5.74 16.87 -0.18
CA SER A 155 -7.04 16.68 -0.82
C SER A 155 -6.88 16.04 -2.20
N ALA A 156 -7.99 15.74 -2.88
CA ALA A 156 -7.94 15.29 -4.27
C ALA A 156 -7.31 16.35 -5.20
N GLN A 157 -7.64 17.61 -4.99
CA GLN A 157 -7.05 18.72 -5.74
C GLN A 157 -5.55 18.81 -5.49
N ASP A 158 -5.13 18.77 -4.21
CA ASP A 158 -3.71 18.84 -3.87
C ASP A 158 -2.95 17.69 -4.54
N ALA A 159 -3.49 16.46 -4.50
CA ALA A 159 -2.85 15.29 -5.09
C ALA A 159 -2.72 15.35 -6.63
N GLY A 160 -3.42 16.28 -7.29
CA GLY A 160 -3.47 16.39 -8.74
C GLY A 160 -4.45 15.40 -9.38
N VAL A 161 -5.56 15.11 -8.71
CA VAL A 161 -6.66 14.34 -9.30
C VAL A 161 -7.35 15.20 -10.35
N GLU A 162 -7.16 14.84 -11.62
CA GLU A 162 -7.77 15.55 -12.76
C GLU A 162 -9.25 15.22 -12.93
N ASP A 163 -9.63 13.96 -12.65
CA ASP A 163 -10.97 13.44 -12.91
C ASP A 163 -11.56 12.85 -11.63
N ILE A 164 -12.32 13.68 -10.92
CA ILE A 164 -12.99 13.29 -9.66
C ILE A 164 -14.03 12.19 -9.89
N SER A 165 -14.55 12.03 -11.13
CA SER A 165 -15.52 10.97 -11.42
C SER A 165 -14.92 9.57 -11.32
N LYS A 166 -13.59 9.44 -11.36
CA LYS A 166 -12.84 8.19 -11.15
C LYS A 166 -12.51 7.90 -9.68
N CYS A 167 -12.99 8.73 -8.76
CA CYS A 167 -12.78 8.58 -7.32
C CYS A 167 -14.06 8.18 -6.59
N GLY A 168 -13.90 7.58 -5.42
CA GLY A 168 -15.01 7.25 -4.53
C GLY A 168 -15.99 6.28 -5.15
N LEU A 169 -17.20 6.27 -4.60
CA LEU A 169 -18.29 5.41 -5.06
C LEU A 169 -18.64 5.64 -6.54
N LYS A 170 -18.53 6.88 -7.05
CA LYS A 170 -18.83 7.19 -8.47
C LYS A 170 -17.85 6.55 -9.44
N GLY A 171 -16.57 6.51 -9.06
CA GLY A 171 -15.52 5.88 -9.86
C GLY A 171 -15.37 4.38 -9.65
N SER A 172 -16.21 3.80 -8.78
CA SER A 172 -16.15 2.40 -8.40
C SER A 172 -17.07 1.57 -9.30
N PRO A 173 -16.53 0.70 -10.18
CA PRO A 173 -17.36 -0.23 -10.95
C PRO A 173 -18.06 -1.28 -10.07
N THR A 174 -17.53 -1.56 -8.88
CA THR A 174 -18.12 -2.50 -7.94
C THR A 174 -18.81 -1.79 -6.77
N VAL A 175 -19.94 -2.35 -6.32
CA VAL A 175 -20.72 -1.80 -5.20
C VAL A 175 -21.12 -2.92 -4.25
N VAL A 176 -20.81 -2.75 -2.96
CA VAL A 176 -21.19 -3.71 -1.92
C VAL A 176 -22.68 -3.57 -1.62
N LYS A 177 -23.49 -4.51 -2.12
CA LYS A 177 -24.95 -4.49 -1.94
C LYS A 177 -25.40 -4.96 -0.55
N ARG A 178 -24.72 -5.94 0.03
CA ARG A 178 -25.09 -6.55 1.31
C ARG A 178 -23.86 -7.11 2.01
N VAL A 179 -23.79 -6.89 3.32
CA VAL A 179 -22.81 -7.52 4.23
C VAL A 179 -23.60 -8.30 5.27
N PHE A 180 -23.23 -9.55 5.53
CA PHE A 180 -23.86 -10.41 6.52
C PHE A 180 -22.81 -11.31 7.18
N ALA A 181 -23.05 -11.69 8.43
CA ALA A 181 -22.20 -12.64 9.14
C ALA A 181 -22.45 -14.05 8.61
N PRO A 182 -21.40 -14.88 8.41
CA PRO A 182 -21.59 -16.28 8.07
C PRO A 182 -22.33 -17.01 9.20
N PRO A 183 -23.16 -18.02 8.90
CA PRO A 183 -23.84 -18.80 9.92
C PRO A 183 -22.81 -19.52 10.81
N ALA A 184 -23.18 -19.74 12.07
CA ALA A 184 -22.35 -20.52 12.99
C ALA A 184 -22.12 -21.93 12.41
N ARG A 185 -20.89 -22.44 12.54
CA ARG A 185 -20.58 -23.82 12.15
C ARG A 185 -21.35 -24.79 13.04
N ALA A 186 -21.91 -25.84 12.44
CA ALA A 186 -22.65 -26.88 13.15
C ALA A 186 -21.76 -27.66 14.13
N GLU A 187 -20.51 -27.91 13.72
CA GLU A 187 -19.50 -28.56 14.54
C GLU A 187 -18.63 -27.52 15.24
N ARG A 188 -18.44 -27.71 16.56
CA ARG A 188 -17.46 -26.93 17.32
C ARG A 188 -16.07 -27.36 16.89
N ALA A 189 -15.17 -26.39 16.70
CA ALA A 189 -13.77 -26.68 16.47
C ALA A 189 -13.23 -27.49 17.65
N ALA A 190 -12.76 -28.71 17.39
CA ALA A 190 -12.01 -29.48 18.37
C ALA A 190 -10.58 -28.90 18.43
N LEU A 191 -10.05 -28.72 19.64
CA LEU A 191 -8.62 -28.51 19.81
C LEU A 191 -7.95 -29.84 19.48
N VAL A 192 -7.24 -29.87 18.35
CA VAL A 192 -6.37 -30.98 17.94
C VAL A 192 -4.94 -30.58 18.24
#